data_AF-A0A0M3KI83-F1
#
_entry.id   AF-A0A0M3KI83-F1
#
_cell.length_a   1.000
_cell.length_b   1.000
_cell.length_c   1.000
_cell.angle_alpha   90.00
_cell.angle_beta   90.00
_cell.angle_gamma   90.00
#
_symmetry.space_group_name_H-M   'P 1'
#
loop_
_entity.id
_entity.type
_entity.pdbx_description
1 polymer ?
#
loop_
_entity_poly.entity_id
_entity_poly.type
_entity_poly.pdbx_seq_one_letter_code
_entity_poly.pdbx_strand_id
1 'polypeptide(L)'
;LKEIYRTLKPGGTFMMLEGDGTGNVYTDKIKFGYNAIFGYAVSVLACLQFGSQSEDALCLGTMWGSERGVRMLRECGFDDVKIAETPFLDMEILYICHK
;
A
#
# COMPACT_ATOMS: atom_id res chain seq x y z
N LEU A 1 -7.32 4.52 7.33
CA LEU A 1 -6.78 5.78 6.74
C LEU A 1 -7.55 7.02 7.20
N LYS A 2 -8.88 7.11 7.07
CA LYS A 2 -9.68 8.27 7.55
C LYS A 2 -9.41 8.65 9.01
N GLU A 3 -9.32 7.66 9.90
CA GLU A 3 -9.02 7.90 11.31
C GLU A 3 -7.59 8.39 11.56
N ILE A 4 -6.62 8.01 10.72
CA ILE A 4 -5.25 8.52 10.79
C ILE A 4 -5.28 10.01 10.43
N TYR A 5 -5.92 10.36 9.32
CA TYR A 5 -6.09 11.77 8.94
C TYR A 5 -6.82 12.58 10.02
N ARG A 6 -7.90 12.04 10.60
CA ARG A 6 -8.68 12.71 11.66
C ARG A 6 -7.82 13.03 12.90
N THR A 7 -6.97 12.09 13.31
CA THR A 7 -6.18 12.20 14.55
C THR A 7 -4.87 12.96 14.37
N LEU A 8 -4.33 13.02 13.16
CA LEU A 8 -3.12 13.78 12.85
C LEU A 8 -3.35 15.28 13.08
N LYS A 9 -2.42 15.95 13.78
CA LYS A 9 -2.47 17.40 13.99
C LYS A 9 -2.26 18.15 12.66
N PRO A 10 -2.79 19.37 12.50
CA PRO A 10 -2.47 20.23 11.35
C PRO A 10 -0.95 20.40 11.21
N GLY A 11 -0.42 20.27 9.99
CA GLY A 11 1.02 20.27 9.70
C GLY A 11 1.73 18.95 10.03
N GLY A 12 1.00 17.92 10.46
CA GLY A 12 1.54 16.60 10.77
C GLY A 12 1.91 15.82 9.52
N THR A 13 2.85 14.89 9.68
CA THR A 13 3.26 13.97 8.61
C THR A 13 2.92 12.54 8.99
N PHE A 14 2.28 11.81 8.08
CA PHE A 14 2.04 10.38 8.18
C PHE A 14 2.90 9.65 7.16
N MET A 15 3.63 8.63 7.61
CA MET A 15 4.47 7.78 6.78
C MET A 15 3.92 6.35 6.79
N MET A 16 3.75 5.76 5.61
CA MET A 16 3.18 4.42 5.44
C MET A 16 4.10 3.60 4.53
N LEU A 17 4.66 2.52 5.07
CA LEU A 17 5.46 1.56 4.31
C LEU A 17 4.55 0.42 3.83
N GLU A 18 4.57 0.13 2.54
CA GLU A 18 3.65 -0.81 1.89
C GLU A 18 4.33 -1.48 0.69
N GLY A 19 3.72 -2.54 0.16
CA GLY A 19 4.23 -3.24 -1.02
C GLY A 19 4.13 -2.39 -2.29
N ASP A 20 5.17 -2.42 -3.13
CA ASP A 20 5.29 -1.68 -4.40
C ASP A 20 4.63 -2.39 -5.60
N GLY A 21 3.58 -3.17 -5.31
CA GLY A 21 2.78 -3.80 -6.35
C GLY A 21 2.04 -2.78 -7.20
N THR A 22 1.72 -3.16 -8.43
CA THR A 22 0.92 -2.35 -9.37
C THR A 22 -0.57 -2.66 -9.30
N GLY A 23 -0.96 -3.73 -8.59
CA GLY A 23 -2.35 -4.23 -8.59
C GLY A 23 -2.67 -5.13 -9.77
N ASN A 24 -1.68 -5.50 -10.59
CA ASN A 24 -1.87 -6.33 -11.76
C ASN A 24 -0.68 -7.29 -11.97
N VAL A 25 -0.98 -8.59 -11.87
CA VAL A 25 -0.01 -9.69 -11.92
C VAL A 25 0.88 -9.68 -13.17
N TYR A 26 0.37 -9.23 -14.32
CA TYR A 26 1.15 -9.15 -15.55
C TYR A 26 2.22 -8.06 -15.44
N THR A 27 1.81 -6.86 -15.02
CA THR A 27 2.75 -5.74 -14.84
C THR A 27 3.70 -5.94 -13.66
N ASP A 28 3.26 -6.59 -12.58
CA ASP A 28 4.11 -6.95 -11.45
C ASP A 28 5.19 -7.96 -11.86
N LYS A 29 4.84 -8.93 -12.71
CA LYS A 29 5.81 -9.87 -13.28
C LYS A 29 6.82 -9.17 -14.18
N ILE A 30 6.41 -8.14 -14.93
CA ILE A 30 7.35 -7.34 -15.73
C ILE A 30 8.30 -6.56 -14.81
N LYS A 31 7.78 -5.97 -13.73
CA LYS A 31 8.53 -5.13 -12.80
C LYS A 31 9.51 -5.92 -11.92
N PHE A 32 9.05 -7.03 -11.32
CA PHE A 32 9.79 -7.79 -10.31
C PHE A 32 10.26 -9.17 -10.80
N GLY A 33 9.97 -9.53 -12.05
CA GLY A 33 10.30 -10.85 -12.60
C GLY A 33 9.62 -11.98 -11.83
N TYR A 34 10.37 -13.05 -11.56
CA TYR A 34 9.87 -14.18 -10.77
C TYR A 34 9.62 -13.81 -9.30
N ASN A 35 10.26 -12.77 -8.77
CA ASN A 35 10.09 -12.40 -7.36
C ASN A 35 8.67 -11.91 -7.04
N ALA A 36 7.91 -11.46 -8.05
CA ALA A 36 6.49 -11.14 -7.89
C ALA A 36 5.69 -12.29 -7.25
N ILE A 37 6.11 -13.56 -7.46
CA ILE A 37 5.45 -14.72 -6.87
C ILE A 37 5.40 -14.65 -5.35
N PHE A 38 6.44 -14.10 -4.70
CA PHE A 38 6.49 -13.98 -3.25
C PHE A 38 5.45 -13.00 -2.75
N GLY A 39 5.30 -11.84 -3.38
CA GLY A 39 4.26 -10.86 -3.01
C GLY A 39 2.84 -11.40 -3.14
N TYR A 40 2.55 -12.15 -4.21
CA TYR A 40 1.25 -12.80 -4.38
C TYR A 40 1.05 -14.00 -3.43
N ALA A 41 2.10 -14.77 -3.15
CA ALA A 41 2.05 -15.84 -2.16
C ALA A 41 1.75 -15.30 -0.76
N VAL A 42 2.42 -14.23 -0.34
CA VAL A 42 2.14 -13.54 0.94
C VAL A 42 0.72 -12.98 0.95
N SER A 43 0.25 -12.42 -0.16
CA SER A 43 -1.13 -11.94 -0.28
C SER A 43 -2.13 -13.05 0.05
N VAL A 44 -2.02 -14.21 -0.60
CA VAL A 44 -2.99 -15.31 -0.47
C VAL A 44 -2.83 -16.08 0.84
N LEU A 45 -1.59 -16.33 1.27
CA LEU A 45 -1.29 -17.19 2.42
C LEU A 45 -1.29 -16.46 3.76
N ALA A 46 -1.26 -15.12 3.76
CA ALA A 46 -1.27 -14.32 4.98
C ALA A 46 -2.28 -13.16 4.93
N CYS A 47 -2.01 -12.11 4.15
CA CYS A 47 -2.76 -10.84 4.26
C CYS A 47 -4.26 -11.01 4.01
N LEU A 48 -4.64 -11.77 3.00
CA LEU A 48 -6.04 -12.04 2.67
C LEU A 48 -6.69 -12.97 3.68
N GLN A 49 -5.96 -13.95 4.25
CA GLN A 49 -6.49 -14.85 5.27
C GLN A 49 -6.91 -14.10 6.53
N PHE A 50 -6.08 -13.14 6.97
CA PHE A 50 -6.40 -12.30 8.11
C PHE A 50 -7.50 -11.30 7.79
N GLY A 51 -7.43 -10.66 6.61
CA GLY A 51 -8.43 -9.69 6.17
C GLY A 51 -9.83 -10.30 6.07
N SER A 52 -9.97 -11.50 5.50
CA SER A 52 -11.26 -12.13 5.27
C SER A 52 -12.00 -12.57 6.54
N GLN A 53 -11.42 -12.38 7.72
CA GLN A 53 -12.08 -12.65 9.01
C GLN A 53 -12.99 -11.49 9.47
N SER A 54 -13.03 -10.37 8.73
CA SER A 54 -13.87 -9.22 9.03
C SER A 54 -14.70 -8.85 7.81
N GLU A 55 -16.02 -8.67 8.00
CA GLU A 55 -16.95 -8.31 6.91
C GLU A 55 -16.61 -6.96 6.26
N ASP A 56 -16.02 -6.04 7.01
CA ASP A 56 -15.68 -4.69 6.55
C ASP A 56 -14.28 -4.61 5.90
N ALA A 57 -13.52 -5.72 5.88
CA ALA A 57 -12.17 -5.72 5.36
C ALA A 57 -12.16 -5.68 3.82
N LEU A 58 -11.43 -4.71 3.27
CA LEU A 58 -11.29 -4.56 1.82
C LEU A 58 -10.48 -5.68 1.14
N CYS A 59 -9.77 -6.51 1.91
CA CYS A 59 -9.01 -7.67 1.43
C CYS A 59 -8.14 -7.35 0.20
N LEU A 60 -7.26 -6.35 0.34
CA LEU A 60 -6.50 -5.80 -0.79
C LEU A 60 -5.28 -6.67 -1.17
N GLY A 61 -4.68 -7.34 -0.19
CA GLY A 61 -3.46 -8.12 -0.36
C GLY A 61 -2.19 -7.24 -0.38
N THR A 62 -1.03 -7.87 -0.50
CA THR A 62 0.28 -7.21 -0.51
C THR A 62 0.53 -6.45 -1.82
N MET A 63 0.09 -7.01 -2.95
CA MET A 63 0.36 -6.49 -4.29
C MET A 63 -0.76 -5.56 -4.81
N TRP A 64 -1.46 -4.86 -3.91
CA TRP A 64 -2.74 -4.21 -4.18
C TRP A 64 -2.70 -2.95 -5.05
N GLY A 65 -1.50 -2.40 -5.31
CA GLY A 65 -1.32 -1.31 -6.26
C GLY A 65 -0.99 0.02 -5.60
N SER A 66 0.16 0.58 -5.95
CA SER A 66 0.61 1.85 -5.38
C SER A 66 -0.26 3.04 -5.79
N GLU A 67 -0.73 3.06 -7.03
CA GLU A 67 -1.69 4.06 -7.53
C GLU A 67 -3.00 4.05 -6.74
N ARG A 68 -3.47 2.86 -6.35
CA ARG A 68 -4.65 2.71 -5.50
C ARG A 68 -4.38 3.23 -4.09
N GLY A 69 -3.19 2.99 -3.55
CA GLY A 69 -2.74 3.57 -2.29
C GLY A 69 -2.80 5.10 -2.28
N VAL A 70 -2.22 5.75 -3.30
CA VAL A 70 -2.29 7.22 -3.45
C VAL A 70 -3.74 7.71 -3.52
N ARG A 71 -4.59 7.04 -4.30
CA ARG A 71 -6.01 7.40 -4.42
C ARG A 71 -6.73 7.33 -3.07
N MET A 72 -6.56 6.24 -2.33
CA MET A 72 -7.21 6.05 -1.03
C MET A 72 -6.72 7.04 0.02
N LEU A 73 -5.44 7.44 -0.01
CA LEU A 73 -4.90 8.49 0.86
C LEU A 73 -5.52 9.86 0.54
N ARG A 74 -5.64 10.21 -0.74
CA ARG A 74 -6.30 11.44 -1.19
C ARG A 74 -7.78 11.49 -0.81
N GLU A 75 -8.49 10.38 -0.98
CA GLU A 75 -9.90 10.24 -0.55
C GLU A 75 -10.10 10.42 0.97
N CYS A 76 -9.03 10.29 1.77
CA CYS A 76 -9.07 10.57 3.21
C CYS A 76 -8.77 12.04 3.57
N GLY A 77 -8.31 12.85 2.62
CA GLY A 77 -7.99 14.28 2.82
C GLY A 77 -6.49 14.62 2.76
N PHE A 78 -5.59 13.68 2.47
CA PHE A 78 -4.18 14.01 2.25
C PHE A 78 -3.98 14.55 0.83
N ASP A 79 -3.79 15.86 0.70
CA ASP A 79 -3.58 16.53 -0.60
C ASP A 79 -2.13 16.40 -1.09
N ASP A 80 -1.15 16.41 -0.18
CA ASP A 80 0.26 16.19 -0.46
C ASP A 80 0.66 14.75 -0.11
N VAL A 81 0.65 13.88 -1.10
CA VAL A 81 1.09 12.48 -1.02
C VAL A 81 2.24 12.26 -1.98
N LYS A 82 3.40 11.86 -1.44
CA LYS A 82 4.60 11.52 -2.18
C LYS A 82 4.98 10.07 -1.93
N ILE A 83 5.60 9.43 -2.92
CA ILE A 83 6.21 8.12 -2.76
C ILE A 83 7.73 8.32 -2.78
N ALA A 84 8.40 7.82 -1.75
CA ALA A 84 9.85 7.74 -1.70
C ALA A 84 10.31 6.30 -1.99
N GLU A 85 11.40 6.18 -2.73
CA GLU A 85 12.07 4.91 -2.99
C GLU A 85 12.70 4.37 -1.70
N THR A 86 12.70 3.05 -1.54
CA THR A 86 13.33 2.34 -0.43
C THR A 86 14.46 1.45 -0.95
N PRO A 87 15.68 1.98 -1.13
CA PRO A 87 16.76 1.30 -1.85
C PRO A 87 17.29 0.01 -1.20
N PHE A 88 16.85 -0.30 0.02
CA PHE A 88 17.21 -1.52 0.75
C PHE A 88 16.02 -2.47 0.96
N LEU A 89 14.86 -2.13 0.39
CA LEU A 89 13.60 -2.87 0.47
C LEU A 89 13.00 -2.92 -0.95
N ASP A 90 13.41 -3.94 -1.71
CA ASP A 90 13.24 -4.02 -3.17
C ASP A 90 11.79 -4.15 -3.66
N MET A 91 10.83 -4.47 -2.79
CA MET A 91 9.41 -4.61 -3.14
C MET A 91 8.51 -3.72 -2.27
N GLU A 92 9.09 -2.72 -1.65
CA GLU A 92 8.41 -1.81 -0.74
C GLU A 92 8.51 -0.38 -1.27
N ILE A 93 7.56 0.44 -0.85
CA ILE A 93 7.54 1.88 -1.09
C ILE A 93 7.07 2.60 0.17
N LEU A 94 7.52 3.84 0.32
CA LEU A 94 7.18 4.68 1.44
C LEU A 94 6.32 5.86 1.00
N TYR A 95 5.04 5.84 1.38
CA TYR A 95 4.18 6.99 1.23
C TYR A 95 4.50 8.02 2.32
N ILE A 96 4.66 9.27 1.92
CA ILE A 96 4.85 10.42 2.81
C ILE A 96 3.67 11.36 2.55
N CYS A 97 2.82 11.51 3.57
CA CYS A 97 1.56 12.25 3.47
C CYS A 97 1.56 13.41 4.47
N HIS A 98 1.32 14.63 3.99
CA HIS A 98 1.19 15.81 4.86
C HIS A 98 -0.27 16.24 4.99
N LYS A 99 -0.65 16.66 6.21
CA LYS A 99 -1.96 17.23 6.53
C LYS A 99 -1.89 18.74 6.74
#